data_AF-A0A084SJ13-F1
#
_entry.id   AF-A0A084SJ13-F1
#
_cell.length_a   1.000
_cell.length_b   1.000
_cell.length_c   1.000
_cell.angle_alpha   90.00
_cell.angle_beta   90.00
_cell.angle_gamma   90.00
#
_symmetry.space_group_name_H-M   'P 1'
#
loop_
_entity.id
_entity.type
_entity.pdbx_description
1 polymer ?
#
loop_
_entity_poly.entity_id
_entity_poly.type
_entity_poly.pdbx_seq_one_letter_code
_entity_poly.pdbx_strand_id
1 'polypeptide(L)'
;MSEKKVGKVEPLPEEWRGRKVGLMDALLYARKQLLEGRGLWCVTGGDTIDSLLSFTIGWGSNTQFNGGKDQEWRDFLDWLDEVKHEMPYEGWHVKYLRDCGGDHERAALKFLDFAQEFINQRRQT
;
A
#
# COMPACT_ATOMS: atom_id res chain seq x y z
N MET A 1 2.37 18.23 -30.59
CA MET A 1 2.02 17.36 -29.45
C MET A 1 3.09 16.29 -29.37
N SER A 2 4.05 16.43 -28.45
CA SER A 2 5.12 15.43 -28.28
C SER A 2 4.47 14.11 -27.88
N GLU A 3 4.73 13.04 -28.63
CA GLU A 3 4.42 11.67 -28.21
C GLU A 3 5.11 11.47 -26.86
N LYS A 4 4.34 11.51 -25.77
CA LYS A 4 4.83 11.03 -24.48
C LYS A 4 5.12 9.57 -24.72
N LYS A 5 6.40 9.19 -24.77
CA LYS A 5 6.82 7.79 -24.68
C LYS A 5 6.24 7.28 -23.38
N VAL A 6 5.08 6.64 -23.47
CA VAL A 6 4.52 5.88 -22.36
C VAL A 6 5.62 4.89 -22.01
N GLY A 7 6.16 4.99 -20.80
CA GLY A 7 7.12 4.01 -20.29
C GLY A 7 6.56 2.61 -20.53
N LYS A 8 7.45 1.62 -20.72
CA LYS A 8 7.07 0.21 -20.95
C LYS A 8 5.82 -0.13 -20.14
N VAL A 9 4.70 -0.40 -20.83
CA VAL A 9 3.44 -0.76 -20.19
C VAL A 9 3.66 -2.12 -19.56
N GLU A 10 3.89 -2.14 -18.24
CA GLU A 10 3.97 -3.37 -17.48
C GLU A 10 2.56 -3.97 -17.42
N PRO A 11 2.39 -5.24 -17.80
CA PRO A 11 1.10 -5.90 -17.65
C PRO A 11 0.73 -5.95 -16.17
N LEU A 12 -0.55 -5.77 -15.86
CA LEU A 12 -1.06 -6.01 -14.51
C LEU A 12 -0.70 -7.44 -14.06
N PRO A 13 -0.48 -7.66 -12.76
CA PRO A 13 -0.23 -8.99 -12.21
C PRO A 13 -1.27 -10.01 -12.70
N GLU A 14 -0.81 -11.18 -13.12
CA GLU A 14 -1.70 -12.18 -13.71
C GLU A 14 -2.76 -12.67 -12.71
N GLU A 15 -2.38 -12.73 -11.43
CA GLU A 15 -3.23 -13.07 -10.29
C GLU A 15 -4.40 -12.08 -10.05
N TRP A 16 -4.39 -10.93 -10.73
CA TRP A 16 -5.48 -9.95 -10.67
C TRP A 16 -6.50 -10.11 -11.79
N ARG A 17 -6.21 -10.91 -12.83
CA ARG A 17 -7.11 -11.07 -13.97
C ARG A 17 -8.41 -11.75 -13.56
N GLY A 18 -9.52 -11.18 -14.02
CA GLY A 18 -10.85 -11.78 -13.86
C GLY A 18 -11.42 -11.77 -12.45
N ARG A 19 -10.75 -11.12 -11.48
CA ARG A 19 -11.27 -10.96 -10.11
C ARG A 19 -11.26 -9.50 -9.67
N LYS A 20 -12.03 -9.22 -8.62
CA LYS A 20 -11.97 -7.93 -7.91
C LYS A 20 -10.64 -7.85 -7.14
N VAL A 21 -9.95 -6.72 -7.26
CA VAL A 21 -8.70 -6.40 -6.56
C VAL A 21 -9.02 -5.44 -5.42
N GLY A 22 -8.58 -5.78 -4.20
CA GLY A 22 -8.70 -4.92 -3.01
C GLY A 22 -7.46 -4.05 -2.80
N LEU A 23 -7.53 -3.11 -1.85
CA LEU A 23 -6.37 -2.28 -1.50
C LEU A 23 -5.22 -3.13 -0.95
N MET A 24 -5.52 -4.16 -0.16
CA MET A 24 -4.50 -5.05 0.38
C MET A 24 -3.71 -5.78 -0.72
N ASP A 25 -4.37 -6.22 -1.79
CA ASP A 25 -3.69 -6.80 -2.96
C ASP A 25 -2.67 -5.81 -3.56
N ALA A 26 -3.06 -4.54 -3.72
CA ALA A 26 -2.19 -3.50 -4.24
C ALA A 26 -1.02 -3.18 -3.31
N LEU A 27 -1.22 -3.20 -1.98
CA LEU A 27 -0.16 -3.02 -1.00
C LEU A 27 0.85 -4.18 -1.03
N LEU A 28 0.39 -5.43 -1.10
CA LEU A 28 1.30 -6.58 -1.25
C LEU A 28 2.10 -6.51 -2.56
N TYR A 29 1.47 -6.03 -3.63
CA TYR A 29 2.16 -5.78 -4.89
C TYR A 29 3.24 -4.68 -4.74
N ALA A 30 2.92 -3.54 -4.12
CA ALA A 30 3.89 -2.48 -3.85
C ALA A 30 5.09 -3.00 -3.04
N ARG A 31 4.84 -3.82 -2.02
CA ARG A 31 5.88 -4.49 -1.23
C ARG A 31 6.82 -5.31 -2.11
N LYS A 32 6.24 -6.15 -2.98
CA LYS A 32 7.01 -6.97 -3.91
C LYS A 32 7.88 -6.11 -4.83
N GLN A 33 7.34 -5.03 -5.38
CA GLN A 33 8.09 -4.12 -6.25
C GLN A 33 9.28 -3.47 -5.53
N LEU A 34 9.11 -3.04 -4.28
CA LEU A 34 10.20 -2.51 -3.47
C LEU A 34 11.28 -3.54 -3.19
N LEU A 35 10.90 -4.77 -2.81
CA LEU A 35 11.87 -5.85 -2.57
C LEU A 35 12.63 -6.28 -3.83
N GLU A 36 12.06 -6.05 -5.01
CA GLU A 36 12.71 -6.27 -6.31
C GLU A 36 13.53 -5.06 -6.80
N GLY A 37 13.62 -4.00 -5.99
CA GLY A 37 14.42 -2.81 -6.28
C GLY A 37 13.82 -1.87 -7.32
N ARG A 38 12.50 -1.93 -7.58
CA ARG A 38 11.83 -1.13 -8.61
C ARG A 38 11.36 0.26 -8.15
N GLY A 39 11.46 0.55 -6.85
CA GLY A 39 11.00 1.79 -6.24
C GLY A 39 9.49 1.79 -5.98
N LEU A 40 9.03 2.67 -5.09
CA LEU A 40 7.62 2.80 -4.71
C LEU A 40 6.82 3.57 -5.76
N TRP A 41 7.50 4.46 -6.51
CA TRP A 41 6.90 5.28 -7.57
C TRP A 41 6.12 4.48 -8.62
N CYS A 42 6.49 3.21 -8.86
CA CYS A 42 5.84 2.37 -9.85
C CYS A 42 4.39 2.00 -9.48
N VAL A 43 4.01 2.15 -8.20
CA VAL A 43 2.64 1.90 -7.72
C VAL A 43 1.95 3.19 -7.29
N THR A 44 2.65 4.05 -6.55
CA THR A 44 2.01 5.21 -5.88
C THR A 44 2.24 6.53 -6.60
N GLY A 45 3.12 6.56 -7.61
CA GLY A 45 3.48 7.77 -8.36
C GLY A 45 4.61 8.61 -7.76
N GLY A 46 5.18 8.21 -6.61
CA GLY A 46 6.38 8.81 -6.02
C GLY A 46 7.07 7.89 -5.00
N ASP A 47 8.35 8.15 -4.71
CA ASP A 47 9.15 7.33 -3.79
C ASP A 47 9.07 7.76 -2.32
N THR A 48 7.95 8.32 -1.91
CA THR A 48 7.75 8.80 -0.54
C THR A 48 6.64 8.04 0.18
N ILE A 49 6.79 7.89 1.49
CA ILE A 49 5.71 7.36 2.34
C ILE A 49 4.41 8.17 2.25
N ASP A 50 4.50 9.48 1.99
CA ASP A 50 3.33 10.34 1.77
C ASP A 50 2.60 10.00 0.46
N SER A 51 3.34 9.56 -0.56
CA SER A 51 2.76 9.03 -1.80
C SER A 51 1.99 7.73 -1.52
N LEU A 52 2.52 6.85 -0.67
CA LEU A 52 1.81 5.64 -0.22
C LEU A 52 0.56 5.98 0.61
N LEU A 53 0.63 6.95 1.51
CA LEU A 53 -0.54 7.44 2.23
C LEU A 53 -1.60 7.97 1.27
N SER A 54 -1.21 8.83 0.33
CA SER A 54 -2.13 9.43 -0.64
C SER A 54 -2.78 8.36 -1.51
N PHE A 55 -2.02 7.34 -1.91
CA PHE A 55 -2.52 6.18 -2.64
C PHE A 55 -3.57 5.39 -1.85
N THR A 56 -3.31 5.06 -0.58
CA THR A 56 -4.26 4.30 0.27
C THR A 56 -5.57 5.06 0.49
N ILE A 57 -5.49 6.36 0.81
CA ILE A 57 -6.66 7.22 0.97
C ILE A 57 -7.44 7.30 -0.34
N GLY A 58 -6.77 7.56 -1.46
CA GLY A 58 -7.39 7.66 -2.78
C GLY A 58 -8.12 6.38 -3.19
N TRP A 59 -7.51 5.21 -2.96
CA TRP A 59 -8.14 3.92 -3.23
C TRP A 59 -9.37 3.68 -2.37
N GLY A 60 -9.27 3.97 -1.06
CA GLY A 60 -10.38 3.86 -0.13
C GLY A 60 -11.56 4.75 -0.51
N SER A 61 -11.28 6.03 -0.81
CA SER A 61 -12.28 6.99 -1.28
C SER A 61 -12.93 6.55 -2.59
N ASN A 62 -12.13 6.14 -3.59
CA ASN A 62 -12.67 5.64 -4.86
C ASN A 62 -13.58 4.43 -4.64
N THR A 63 -13.17 3.48 -3.79
CA THR A 63 -13.99 2.31 -3.46
C THR A 63 -15.32 2.72 -2.84
N GLN A 64 -15.29 3.65 -1.88
CA GLN A 64 -16.50 4.15 -1.22
C GLN A 64 -17.44 4.89 -2.19
N PHE A 65 -16.91 5.80 -3.00
CA PHE A 65 -17.73 6.60 -3.93
C PHE A 65 -18.38 5.76 -5.03
N ASN A 66 -17.81 4.60 -5.35
CA ASN A 66 -18.38 3.64 -6.30
C ASN A 66 -19.25 2.56 -5.62
N GLY A 67 -19.70 2.79 -4.38
CA GLY A 67 -20.59 1.86 -3.65
C GLY A 67 -19.91 0.56 -3.21
N GLY A 68 -18.59 0.48 -3.33
CA GLY A 68 -17.80 -0.66 -2.90
C GLY A 68 -17.60 -0.70 -1.39
N LYS A 69 -17.30 -1.89 -0.90
CA LYS A 69 -16.74 -2.11 0.44
C LYS A 69 -15.41 -2.83 0.28
N ASP A 70 -14.45 -2.44 1.09
CA ASP A 70 -13.17 -3.12 1.26
C ASP A 70 -13.03 -3.47 2.74
N GLN A 71 -13.61 -4.60 3.13
CA GLN A 71 -13.61 -5.03 4.53
C GLN A 71 -12.21 -5.46 4.97
N GLU A 72 -11.44 -6.09 4.08
CA GLU A 72 -10.08 -6.52 4.39
C GLU A 72 -9.17 -5.33 4.72
N TRP A 73 -9.31 -4.22 3.99
CA TRP A 73 -8.63 -2.97 4.34
C TRP A 73 -9.02 -2.42 5.72
N ARG A 74 -10.31 -2.47 6.08
CA ARG A 74 -10.78 -2.00 7.39
C ARG A 74 -10.25 -2.88 8.51
N ASP A 75 -10.36 -4.19 8.35
CA ASP A 75 -9.85 -5.17 9.30
C ASP A 75 -8.33 -5.00 9.52
N PHE A 76 -7.59 -4.64 8.46
CA PHE A 76 -6.16 -4.34 8.57
C PHE A 76 -5.89 -3.06 9.39
N LEU A 77 -6.65 -1.99 9.16
CA LEU A 77 -6.52 -0.75 9.94
C LEU A 77 -6.83 -0.98 11.43
N ASP A 78 -7.92 -1.71 11.71
CA ASP A 78 -8.30 -2.05 13.08
C ASP A 78 -7.22 -2.90 13.75
N TRP A 79 -6.66 -3.89 13.04
CA TRP A 79 -5.53 -4.69 13.54
C TRP A 79 -4.27 -3.85 13.77
N LEU A 80 -3.96 -2.91 12.87
CA LEU A 80 -2.78 -2.05 13.00
C LEU A 80 -2.88 -1.12 14.22
N ASP A 81 -4.09 -0.68 14.56
CA ASP A 81 -4.35 0.13 15.75
C ASP A 81 -4.42 -0.70 17.03
N GLU A 82 -5.31 -1.70 17.06
CA GLU A 82 -5.67 -2.42 18.27
C GLU A 82 -4.65 -3.49 18.68
N VAL A 83 -3.98 -4.12 17.70
CA VAL A 83 -3.02 -5.21 17.96
C VAL A 83 -1.58 -4.71 17.91
N LYS A 84 -1.25 -3.87 16.93
CA LYS A 84 0.11 -3.35 16.75
C LYS A 84 0.36 -2.04 17.48
N HIS A 85 -0.68 -1.28 17.81
CA HIS A 85 -0.56 0.06 18.40
C HIS A 85 0.32 1.00 17.56
N GLU A 86 0.21 0.87 16.24
CA GLU A 86 1.05 1.56 15.27
C GLU A 86 0.30 2.71 14.54
N MET A 87 -0.86 3.11 15.07
CA MET A 87 -1.70 4.21 14.57
C MET A 87 -1.74 5.41 15.54
N PRO A 88 -0.62 6.14 15.73
CA PRO A 88 -0.62 7.30 16.61
C PRO A 88 -1.40 8.48 16.00
N TYR A 89 -1.70 9.50 16.81
CA TYR A 89 -2.47 10.67 16.38
C TYR A 89 -1.85 11.42 15.19
N GLU A 90 -0.52 11.51 15.11
CA GLU A 90 0.17 12.12 13.96
C GLU A 90 0.06 11.30 12.66
N GLY A 91 -0.45 10.07 12.73
CA GLY A 91 -0.51 9.12 11.63
C GLY A 91 0.73 8.23 11.51
N TRP A 92 0.50 6.99 11.07
CA TRP A 92 1.54 5.96 10.89
C TRP A 92 2.69 6.43 9.99
N HIS A 93 2.38 7.15 8.90
CA HIS A 93 3.36 7.63 7.93
C HIS A 93 4.38 8.60 8.55
N VAL A 94 3.94 9.53 9.39
CA VAL A 94 4.83 10.46 10.12
C VAL A 94 5.70 9.70 11.12
N LYS A 95 5.08 8.80 11.90
CA LYS A 95 5.81 8.00 12.88
C LYS A 95 6.88 7.13 12.22
N TYR A 96 6.55 6.41 11.16
CA TYR A 96 7.50 5.50 10.50
C TYR A 96 8.63 6.25 9.84
N LEU A 97 8.35 7.41 9.23
CA LEU A 97 9.40 8.25 8.66
C LEU A 97 10.40 8.70 9.73
N ARG A 98 9.89 9.12 10.91
CA ARG A 98 10.72 9.47 12.07
C ARG A 98 11.53 8.28 12.58
N ASP A 99 10.90 7.13 12.79
CA ASP A 99 11.54 5.92 13.30
C ASP A 99 12.63 5.40 12.33
N CYS A 100 12.46 5.63 11.03
CA CYS A 100 13.42 5.27 9.99
C CYS A 100 14.45 6.37 9.68
N GLY A 101 14.50 7.46 10.46
CA GLY A 101 15.50 8.51 10.28
C GLY A 101 15.35 9.32 8.99
N GLY A 102 14.12 9.46 8.48
CA GLY A 102 13.82 10.15 7.23
C GLY A 102 13.93 9.27 5.97
N ASP A 103 14.26 7.99 6.11
CA ASP A 103 14.30 7.05 4.99
C ASP A 103 12.88 6.64 4.58
N HIS A 104 12.40 7.20 3.48
CA HIS A 104 11.05 6.95 2.97
C HIS A 104 10.85 5.51 2.49
N GLU A 105 11.85 4.89 1.87
CA GLU A 105 11.73 3.53 1.36
C GLU A 105 11.60 2.55 2.53
N ARG A 106 12.46 2.68 3.55
CA ARG A 106 12.38 1.86 4.77
C ARG A 106 11.09 2.09 5.53
N ALA A 107 10.62 3.34 5.61
CA ALA A 107 9.37 3.68 6.28
C ALA A 107 8.15 3.09 5.54
N ALA A 108 8.13 3.17 4.21
CA ALA A 108 7.10 2.54 3.39
C ALA A 108 7.14 1.02 3.52
N LEU A 109 8.33 0.42 3.47
CA LEU A 109 8.50 -1.02 3.63
C LEU A 109 8.02 -1.51 5.00
N LYS A 110 8.24 -0.74 6.08
CA LYS A 110 7.69 -1.04 7.42
C LYS A 110 6.16 -1.18 7.39
N PHE A 111 5.45 -0.23 6.78
CA PHE A 111 3.98 -0.32 6.64
C PHE A 111 3.55 -1.52 5.79
N LEU A 112 4.25 -1.75 4.69
CA LEU A 112 3.94 -2.84 3.77
C LEU A 112 4.25 -4.23 4.36
N ASP A 113 5.26 -4.34 5.24
CA ASP A 113 5.55 -5.54 6.01
C ASP A 113 4.43 -5.87 7.00
N PHE A 114 3.82 -4.86 7.65
CA PHE A 114 2.63 -5.08 8.46
C PHE A 114 1.44 -5.57 7.63
N ALA A 115 1.23 -5.02 6.43
CA ALA A 115 0.20 -5.51 5.52
C ALA A 115 0.44 -6.99 5.14
N GLN A 116 1.69 -7.38 4.88
CA GLN A 116 2.05 -8.76 4.62
C GLN A 116 1.85 -9.67 5.84
N GLU A 117 2.22 -9.20 7.03
CA GLU A 117 2.04 -9.92 8.29
C GLU A 117 0.56 -10.22 8.55
N PHE A 118 -0.30 -9.21 8.43
CA PHE A 118 -1.75 -9.34 8.62
C PHE A 118 -2.35 -10.41 7.68
N ILE A 119 -2.00 -10.36 6.39
CA ILE A 119 -2.50 -11.33 5.42
C ILE A 119 -2.00 -12.74 5.72
N ASN A 120 -0.77 -12.89 6.21
CA ASN A 120 -0.25 -14.20 6.62
C ASN A 120 -1.04 -14.76 7.82
N GLN A 121 -1.38 -13.92 8.80
CA GLN A 121 -2.19 -14.35 9.96
C GLN A 121 -3.60 -14.79 9.53
N ARG A 122 -4.26 -14.02 8.64
CA ARG A 122 -5.59 -14.37 8.14
C ARG A 122 -5.64 -15.68 7.35
N ARG A 123 -4.59 -16.01 6.60
CA ARG A 123 -4.54 -17.25 5.78
C ARG A 123 -4.20 -18.50 6.60
N GLN A 124 -3.75 -18.34 7.83
CA GLN A 124 -3.46 -19.44 8.77
C GLN A 124 -4.67 -19.80 9.64
N THR A 125 -5.76 -19.01 9.58
CA THR A 125 -7.01 -19.22 10.31
C THR A 125 -8.06 -19.79 9.37
#